data_AF-A0A2I0JDQ0-F1
#
_entry.id   AF-A0A2I0JDQ0-F1
#
_cell.length_a   1.000
_cell.length_b   1.000
_cell.length_c   1.000
_cell.angle_alpha   90.00
_cell.angle_beta   90.00
_cell.angle_gamma   90.00
#
_symmetry.space_group_name_H-M   'P 1'
#
loop_
_entity.id
_entity.type
_entity.pdbx_description
1 polymer ?
#
loop_
_entity_poly.entity_id
_entity_poly.type
_entity_poly.pdbx_seq_one_letter_code
_entity_poly.pdbx_strand_id
1 'polypeptide(L)'
;MGDSLERLGSEAVGIDAAMKDGSSSDLCMEIDGATPFRENVATAEDWRKALNQVVPAVVVLRTTACRAFDTEAAGASYATGFVVDKCRGIILTNRHVVKPGPVVAEAMFVNREEVPVHPIYRDPIHDFGFFRYDPDAIQFLKYEEIPLAPEAASVGLEIRVVGNDSGEKPECKAS
;
A
#
# COMPACT_ATOMS: atom_id res chain seq x y z
N MET A 1 -67.73 -30.61 13.85
CA MET A 1 -68.70 -31.18 12.90
C MET A 1 -68.99 -30.09 11.90
N GLY A 2 -68.16 -30.00 10.84
CA GLY A 2 -68.52 -30.39 9.45
C GLY A 2 -68.78 -29.07 8.72
N ASP A 3 -68.21 -28.73 7.56
CA ASP A 3 -67.81 -29.47 6.36
C ASP A 3 -66.75 -28.60 5.64
N SER A 4 -65.61 -29.09 5.13
CA SER A 4 -65.44 -29.89 3.89
C SER A 4 -66.12 -29.21 2.70
N LEU A 5 -65.43 -28.60 1.74
CA LEU A 5 -64.55 -29.16 0.70
C LEU A 5 -65.18 -28.67 -0.61
N GLU A 6 -64.34 -28.08 -1.47
CA GLU A 6 -64.37 -28.12 -2.94
C GLU A 6 -65.71 -28.09 -3.69
N ARG A 7 -65.77 -27.24 -4.73
CA ARG A 7 -65.92 -27.71 -6.14
C ARG A 7 -66.30 -26.61 -7.13
N LEU A 8 -65.77 -26.78 -8.35
CA LEU A 8 -66.26 -26.32 -9.67
C LEU A 8 -66.04 -24.82 -9.96
N GLY A 9 -65.19 -24.45 -10.92
CA GLY A 9 -65.34 -24.72 -12.36
C GLY A 9 -65.98 -23.46 -12.99
N SER A 10 -65.23 -22.59 -13.66
CA SER A 10 -65.09 -22.51 -15.13
C SER A 10 -66.46 -22.56 -15.82
N GLU A 11 -66.93 -21.63 -16.65
CA GLU A 11 -66.33 -20.80 -17.71
C GLU A 11 -67.26 -19.56 -17.86
N ALA A 12 -66.87 -18.39 -18.35
CA ALA A 12 -66.54 -18.06 -19.74
C ALA A 12 -66.37 -16.49 -19.74
N VAL A 13 -65.66 -15.78 -20.60
CA VAL A 13 -65.39 -15.91 -22.03
C VAL A 13 -64.18 -15.01 -22.33
N GLY A 14 -63.15 -15.56 -22.98
CA GLY A 14 -62.42 -14.98 -24.12
C GLY A 14 -61.66 -13.64 -23.96
N ILE A 15 -60.61 -13.31 -24.71
CA ILE A 15 -59.95 -13.88 -25.88
C ILE A 15 -58.49 -13.37 -25.82
N ASP A 16 -57.61 -14.14 -26.47
CA ASP A 16 -56.17 -14.01 -26.74
C ASP A 16 -55.42 -12.66 -26.66
N ALA A 17 -54.14 -12.87 -26.34
CA ALA A 17 -53.02 -11.94 -26.28
C ALA A 17 -52.65 -11.27 -27.62
N ALA A 18 -52.07 -10.06 -27.54
CA ALA A 18 -50.72 -9.75 -28.06
C ALA A 18 -50.38 -8.24 -27.94
N MET A 19 -49.35 -7.96 -27.14
CA MET A 19 -48.22 -7.04 -27.37
C MET A 19 -48.41 -5.84 -28.33
N LYS A 20 -48.29 -4.60 -27.82
CA LYS A 20 -47.12 -3.73 -28.06
C LYS A 20 -47.12 -2.45 -27.19
N ASP A 21 -45.94 -2.27 -26.62
CA ASP A 21 -45.26 -1.13 -25.98
C ASP A 21 -45.72 0.31 -26.34
N GLY A 22 -45.72 1.21 -25.35
CA GLY A 22 -45.96 2.64 -25.60
C GLY A 22 -46.16 3.55 -24.37
N SER A 23 -45.09 4.31 -24.08
CA SER A 23 -45.03 5.63 -23.40
C SER A 23 -45.00 5.69 -21.86
N SER A 24 -43.77 5.49 -21.37
CA SER A 24 -43.20 6.18 -20.20
C SER A 24 -43.26 7.71 -20.38
N SER A 25 -43.74 8.40 -19.34
CA SER A 25 -43.49 9.82 -19.15
C SER A 25 -43.40 10.12 -17.66
N ASP A 26 -42.19 10.08 -17.11
CA ASP A 26 -41.85 10.90 -15.96
C ASP A 26 -40.42 11.41 -16.11
N LEU A 27 -40.29 12.71 -15.84
CA LEU A 27 -39.26 13.66 -16.23
C LEU A 27 -37.81 13.19 -16.05
N CYS A 28 -37.04 13.35 -17.13
CA CYS A 28 -35.58 13.38 -17.13
C CYS A 28 -35.05 14.55 -16.29
N MET A 29 -34.18 14.27 -15.32
CA MET A 29 -33.09 15.16 -14.95
C MET A 29 -31.79 14.46 -15.33
N GLU A 30 -31.12 15.00 -16.34
CA GLU A 30 -29.77 14.57 -16.72
C GLU A 30 -28.80 15.12 -15.66
N ILE A 31 -28.10 14.22 -14.98
CA ILE A 31 -26.89 14.57 -14.23
C ILE A 31 -25.72 14.14 -15.10
N ASP A 32 -25.12 15.13 -15.75
CA ASP A 32 -23.84 15.01 -16.43
C ASP A 32 -22.76 14.49 -15.48
N GLY A 33 -22.05 13.45 -15.92
CA GLY A 33 -20.67 13.21 -15.49
C GLY A 33 -20.43 12.26 -14.31
N ALA A 34 -21.10 11.09 -14.27
CA ALA A 34 -20.55 9.97 -13.50
C ALA A 34 -19.45 9.28 -14.32
N THR A 35 -18.19 9.71 -14.14
CA THR A 35 -17.03 8.89 -14.53
C THR A 35 -17.22 7.48 -13.97
N PRO A 36 -17.13 6.40 -14.77
CA PRO A 36 -17.27 5.07 -14.23
C PRO A 36 -16.15 4.85 -13.20
N PHE A 37 -16.53 4.49 -11.98
CA PHE A 37 -15.60 4.05 -10.95
C PHE A 37 -14.91 2.80 -11.51
N ARG A 38 -13.73 2.97 -12.09
CA ARG A 38 -12.91 1.85 -12.56
C ARG A 38 -12.52 1.07 -11.31
N GLU A 39 -13.08 -0.12 -11.13
CA GLU A 39 -12.46 -1.12 -10.27
C GLU A 39 -11.05 -1.36 -10.79
N ASN A 40 -10.06 -0.81 -10.09
CA ASN A 40 -8.65 -1.10 -10.33
C ASN A 40 -8.37 -2.52 -9.82
N VAL A 41 -8.81 -3.53 -10.59
CA VAL A 41 -8.39 -4.91 -10.35
C VAL A 41 -6.98 -5.05 -10.91
N ALA A 42 -5.99 -4.64 -10.13
CA ALA A 42 -4.58 -4.87 -10.46
C ALA A 42 -4.36 -6.38 -10.61
N THR A 43 -3.84 -6.81 -11.76
CA THR A 43 -3.63 -8.24 -12.00
C THR A 43 -2.40 -8.73 -11.23
N ALA A 44 -2.31 -10.05 -10.99
CA ALA A 44 -1.13 -10.64 -10.35
C ALA A 44 0.18 -10.34 -11.11
N GLU A 45 0.12 -10.15 -12.43
CA GLU A 45 1.28 -9.76 -13.23
C GLU A 45 1.68 -8.30 -13.03
N ASP A 46 0.72 -7.39 -12.89
CA ASP A 46 0.97 -5.98 -12.61
C ASP A 46 1.62 -5.81 -11.23
N TRP A 47 1.15 -6.57 -10.25
CA TRP A 47 1.77 -6.64 -8.93
C TRP A 47 3.22 -7.15 -8.98
N ARG A 48 3.48 -8.22 -9.74
CA ARG A 48 4.84 -8.74 -9.91
C ARG A 48 5.76 -7.71 -10.55
N LYS A 49 5.28 -6.95 -11.54
CA LYS A 49 6.05 -5.87 -12.17
C LYS A 49 6.34 -4.74 -11.19
N ALA A 50 5.35 -4.31 -10.42
CA ALA A 50 5.51 -3.26 -9.40
C ALA A 50 6.51 -3.68 -8.31
N LEU A 51 6.40 -4.91 -7.79
CA LEU A 51 7.33 -5.45 -6.80
C LEU A 51 8.76 -5.52 -7.33
N ASN A 52 8.96 -5.98 -8.57
CA ASN A 52 10.29 -6.02 -9.19
C ASN A 52 10.93 -4.63 -9.34
N GLN A 53 10.12 -3.57 -9.46
CA GLN A 53 10.61 -2.19 -9.53
C GLN A 53 10.90 -1.62 -8.13
N VAL A 54 10.04 -1.90 -7.15
CA VAL A 54 10.12 -1.30 -5.80
C VAL A 54 11.15 -2.01 -4.93
N VAL A 55 11.26 -3.34 -5.00
CA VAL A 55 12.14 -4.14 -4.11
C VAL A 55 13.60 -3.66 -4.12
N PRO A 56 14.24 -3.33 -5.26
CA PRO A 56 15.60 -2.78 -5.28
C PRO A 56 15.76 -1.44 -4.57
N ALA A 57 14.67 -0.67 -4.43
CA ALA A 57 14.64 0.63 -3.77
C ALA A 57 14.34 0.54 -2.26
N VAL A 58 14.07 -0.68 -1.77
CA VAL A 58 13.89 -0.96 -0.35
C VAL A 58 15.26 -1.24 0.27
N VAL A 59 15.53 -0.57 1.39
CA VAL A 59 16.80 -0.68 2.12
C VAL A 59 16.55 -1.08 3.57
N VAL A 60 17.55 -1.73 4.16
CA VAL A 60 17.56 -2.04 5.59
C VAL A 60 18.39 -1.01 6.31
N LEU A 61 17.78 -0.28 7.24
CA LEU A 61 18.47 0.69 8.06
C LEU A 61 18.92 0.02 9.36
N ARG A 62 20.23 -0.04 9.58
CA ARG A 62 20.84 -0.38 10.86
C ARG A 62 21.14 0.91 11.60
N THR A 63 20.48 1.13 12.72
CA THR A 63 20.63 2.33 13.55
C THR A 63 21.22 1.94 14.89
N THR A 64 22.28 2.64 15.32
CA THR A 64 23.00 2.37 16.55
C THR A 64 23.05 3.65 17.40
N ALA A 65 22.33 3.62 18.52
CA ALA A 65 22.38 4.64 19.55
C ALA A 65 23.49 4.27 20.56
N CYS A 66 24.62 4.97 20.50
CA CYS A 66 25.78 4.68 21.37
C CYS A 66 25.55 5.03 22.84
N ARG A 67 24.57 5.89 23.14
CA ARG A 67 24.24 6.37 24.50
C ARG A 67 22.74 6.51 24.64
N ALA A 68 22.26 6.30 25.86
CA ALA A 68 20.88 6.62 26.20
C ALA A 68 20.66 8.13 26.08
N PHE A 69 19.51 8.52 25.52
CA PHE A 69 19.16 9.91 25.28
C PHE A 69 17.65 10.08 25.27
N ASP A 70 17.14 11.11 25.94
CA ASP A 70 15.71 11.49 25.91
C ASP A 70 14.77 10.29 26.08
N THR A 71 14.95 9.54 27.16
CA THR A 71 14.22 8.31 27.55
C THR A 71 14.49 7.04 26.71
N GLU A 72 15.21 7.14 25.60
CA GLU A 72 15.63 5.98 24.79
C GLU A 72 16.94 5.39 25.30
N ALA A 73 17.02 4.05 25.35
CA ALA A 73 18.23 3.33 25.76
C ALA A 73 19.27 3.25 24.62
N ALA A 74 20.53 3.02 25.00
CA ALA A 74 21.56 2.67 24.02
C ALA A 74 21.27 1.28 23.44
N GLY A 75 21.51 1.11 22.15
CA GLY A 75 21.25 -0.15 21.46
C GLY A 75 21.33 -0.02 19.95
N ALA A 76 21.24 -1.16 19.27
CA ALA A 76 21.11 -1.23 17.83
C ALA A 76 19.71 -1.72 17.45
N SER A 77 19.15 -1.14 16.40
CA SER A 77 17.85 -1.52 15.83
C SER A 77 17.93 -1.60 14.32
N TYR A 78 17.11 -2.49 13.76
CA TYR A 78 16.92 -2.64 12.33
C TYR A 78 15.55 -2.13 11.93
N ALA A 79 15.47 -1.50 10.78
CA ALA A 79 14.22 -1.01 10.22
C ALA A 79 14.26 -1.05 8.69
N THR A 80 13.11 -0.87 8.07
CA THR A 80 13.01 -0.69 6.62
C THR A 80 13.04 0.80 6.27
N GLY A 81 13.72 1.12 5.17
CA GLY A 81 13.69 2.43 4.54
C GLY A 81 13.37 2.30 3.05
N PHE A 82 12.88 3.37 2.46
CA PHE A 82 12.51 3.46 1.05
C PHE A 82 13.24 4.62 0.39
N VAL A 83 13.93 4.38 -0.71
CA VAL A 83 14.58 5.47 -1.45
C VAL A 83 13.51 6.25 -2.21
N VAL A 84 13.33 7.52 -1.84
CA VAL A 84 12.30 8.41 -2.42
C VAL A 84 12.90 9.43 -3.39
N ASP A 85 14.19 9.73 -3.27
CA ASP A 85 14.92 10.59 -4.20
C ASP A 85 16.34 10.03 -4.36
N LYS A 86 16.66 9.55 -5.55
CA LYS A 86 17.97 8.99 -5.87
C LYS A 86 19.02 10.07 -6.12
N CYS A 87 18.62 11.20 -6.69
CA CYS A 87 19.54 12.28 -7.04
C CYS A 87 20.11 12.98 -5.80
N ARG A 88 19.28 13.13 -4.77
CA ARG A 88 19.66 13.74 -3.49
C ARG A 88 20.05 12.72 -2.43
N GLY A 89 19.89 11.43 -2.73
CA GLY A 89 20.16 10.34 -1.81
C GLY A 89 19.24 10.36 -0.59
N ILE A 90 17.94 10.54 -0.75
CA ILE A 90 16.97 10.62 0.36
C ILE A 90 16.27 9.28 0.54
N ILE A 91 16.29 8.81 1.79
CA ILE A 91 15.58 7.62 2.26
C ILE A 91 14.48 8.05 3.22
N LEU A 92 13.25 7.62 2.96
CA LEU A 92 12.11 7.74 3.85
C LEU A 92 12.07 6.54 4.80
N THR A 93 11.81 6.78 6.07
CA THR A 93 11.58 5.75 7.09
C THR A 93 10.67 6.29 8.19
N ASN A 94 10.40 5.48 9.22
CA ASN A 94 9.60 5.93 10.35
C ASN A 94 10.39 6.84 11.29
N ARG A 95 9.71 7.76 11.99
CA ARG A 95 10.33 8.73 12.91
C ARG A 95 11.04 8.04 14.08
N HIS A 96 10.49 6.93 14.58
CA HIS A 96 11.08 6.17 15.68
C HIS A 96 12.44 5.53 15.31
N VAL A 97 12.71 5.33 14.02
CA VAL A 97 13.99 4.78 13.52
C VAL A 97 15.10 5.81 13.58
N VAL A 98 14.79 7.08 13.30
CA VAL A 98 15.77 8.18 13.35
C VAL A 98 16.32 8.41 14.77
N LYS A 99 15.56 8.01 15.80
CA LYS A 99 15.83 8.27 17.22
C LYS A 99 15.85 9.79 17.56
N PRO A 100 15.62 10.17 18.82
CA PRO A 100 15.70 11.57 19.27
C PRO A 100 17.13 12.09 19.41
N GLY A 101 18.06 11.20 19.74
CA GLY A 101 19.45 11.55 20.02
C GLY A 101 20.41 11.30 18.86
N PRO A 102 21.69 11.61 19.05
CA PRO A 102 22.74 11.27 18.09
C PRO A 102 22.75 9.76 17.80
N VAL A 103 22.66 9.41 16.52
CA VAL A 103 22.60 8.02 16.04
C VAL A 103 23.65 7.82 14.95
N VAL A 104 24.27 6.64 14.96
CA VAL A 104 25.07 6.14 13.82
C VAL A 104 24.16 5.23 13.01
N ALA A 105 23.97 5.53 11.72
CA ALA A 105 23.05 4.79 10.87
C ALA A 105 23.73 4.35 9.58
N GLU A 106 23.35 3.17 9.11
CA GLU A 106 23.86 2.57 7.87
C GLU A 106 22.70 1.95 7.10
N ALA A 107 22.69 2.12 5.79
CA ALA A 107 21.72 1.52 4.88
C ALA A 107 22.35 0.33 4.17
N MET A 108 21.71 -0.84 4.28
CA MET A 108 22.05 -2.03 3.54
C MET A 108 21.09 -2.20 2.38
N PHE A 109 21.63 -2.22 1.17
CA PHE A 109 20.85 -2.50 -0.03
C PHE A 109 20.69 -4.00 -0.27
N VAL A 110 19.79 -4.39 -1.17
CA VAL A 110 19.52 -5.80 -1.50
C VAL A 110 20.77 -6.57 -1.99
N ASN A 111 21.74 -5.87 -2.58
CA ASN A 111 23.02 -6.43 -3.01
C ASN A 111 24.07 -6.50 -1.90
N ARG A 112 23.70 -6.18 -0.65
CA ARG A 112 24.58 -6.12 0.53
C ARG A 112 25.63 -5.00 0.46
N GLU A 113 25.43 -3.98 -0.36
CA GLU A 113 26.20 -2.73 -0.21
C GLU A 113 25.74 -2.00 1.06
N GLU A 114 26.70 -1.68 1.93
CA GLU A 114 26.48 -0.91 3.15
C GLU A 114 26.95 0.53 2.91
N VAL A 115 26.03 1.48 3.06
CA VAL A 115 26.30 2.91 2.87
C VAL A 115 26.00 3.67 4.17
N PRO A 116 26.91 4.52 4.67
CA PRO A 116 26.63 5.34 5.83
C PRO A 116 25.52 6.35 5.52
N VAL A 117 24.59 6.52 6.46
CA VAL A 117 23.47 7.45 6.30
C VAL A 117 23.34 8.37 7.50
N HIS A 118 22.85 9.58 7.24
CA HIS A 118 22.71 10.62 8.24
C HIS A 118 21.27 11.11 8.33
N PRO A 119 20.70 11.25 9.53
CA PRO A 119 19.35 11.77 9.66
C PRO A 119 19.33 13.25 9.28
N ILE A 120 18.42 13.62 8.37
CA ILE A 120 18.26 15.02 7.92
C ILE A 120 16.99 15.65 8.44
N TYR A 121 15.98 14.83 8.76
CA TYR A 121 14.71 15.32 9.26
C TYR A 121 14.02 14.25 10.10
N ARG A 122 13.37 14.72 11.16
CA ARG A 122 12.54 13.90 12.04
C ARG A 122 11.27 14.69 12.28
N ASP A 123 10.13 14.15 11.84
CA ASP A 123 8.88 14.87 12.00
C ASP A 123 8.44 14.89 13.48
N PRO A 124 7.95 16.02 14.01
CA PRO A 124 7.51 16.10 15.41
C PRO A 124 6.14 15.47 15.67
N ILE A 125 5.28 15.38 14.64
CA ILE A 125 3.86 15.03 14.77
C ILE A 125 3.58 13.67 14.13
N HIS A 126 4.00 13.51 12.90
CA HIS A 126 3.83 12.32 12.08
C HIS A 126 4.97 11.33 12.33
N ASP A 127 4.72 10.02 12.18
CA ASP A 127 5.74 8.99 12.40
C ASP A 127 6.62 8.78 11.17
N PHE A 128 7.12 9.84 10.53
CA PHE A 128 8.09 9.75 9.44
C PHE A 128 9.39 10.52 9.70
N GLY A 129 10.44 10.09 9.02
CA GLY A 129 11.75 10.70 9.06
C GLY A 129 12.52 10.46 7.76
N PHE A 130 13.55 11.27 7.55
CA PHE A 130 14.39 11.19 6.38
C PHE A 130 15.85 10.98 6.76
N PHE A 131 16.48 10.03 6.09
CA PHE A 131 17.92 9.85 6.06
C PHE A 131 18.48 10.31 4.72
N ARG A 132 19.73 10.76 4.73
CA ARG A 132 20.50 11.06 3.53
C ARG A 132 21.70 10.13 3.43
N TYR A 133 21.91 9.57 2.25
CA TYR A 133 23.10 8.82 1.86
C TYR A 133 23.80 9.52 0.69
N ASP A 134 25.02 9.10 0.39
CA ASP A 134 25.74 9.53 -0.81
C ASP A 134 25.43 8.58 -1.98
N PRO A 135 24.75 9.05 -3.05
CA PRO A 135 24.46 8.21 -4.21
C PRO A 135 25.70 7.64 -4.89
N ASP A 136 26.84 8.35 -4.82
CA ASP A 136 28.09 7.92 -5.44
C ASP A 136 28.77 6.76 -4.68
N ALA A 137 28.33 6.48 -3.45
CA ALA A 137 28.79 5.33 -2.67
C ALA A 137 28.26 3.99 -3.22
N ILE A 138 27.20 4.03 -4.04
CA ILE A 138 26.57 2.84 -4.63
C ILE A 138 27.20 2.59 -6.00
N GLN A 139 27.96 1.50 -6.11
CA GLN A 139 28.74 1.22 -7.33
C GLN A 139 28.10 0.15 -8.21
N PHE A 140 27.41 -0.81 -7.59
CA PHE A 140 26.96 -2.01 -8.29
C PHE A 140 25.43 -2.11 -8.43
N LEU A 141 24.66 -1.45 -7.58
CA LEU A 141 23.20 -1.52 -7.67
C LEU A 141 22.61 -0.50 -8.65
N LYS A 142 21.75 -0.99 -9.55
CA LYS A 142 20.81 -0.15 -10.29
C LYS A 142 19.42 -0.34 -9.68
N TYR A 143 18.87 0.74 -9.12
CA TYR A 143 17.51 0.83 -8.63
C TYR A 143 16.88 2.14 -9.09
N GLU A 144 15.55 2.17 -9.07
CA GLU A 144 14.73 3.35 -9.32
C GLU A 144 14.23 3.94 -8.01
N GLU A 145 13.94 5.23 -7.97
CA GLU A 145 13.31 5.85 -6.81
C GLU A 145 11.82 5.51 -6.73
N ILE A 146 11.27 5.49 -5.52
CA ILE A 146 9.85 5.26 -5.29
C ILE A 146 9.13 6.61 -5.31
N PRO A 147 8.36 6.93 -6.36
CA PRO A 147 7.63 8.19 -6.42
C PRO A 147 6.52 8.21 -5.37
N LEU A 148 6.43 9.32 -4.64
CA LEU A 148 5.33 9.55 -3.72
C LEU A 148 4.13 10.08 -4.51
N ALA A 149 3.02 9.34 -4.48
CA ALA A 149 1.78 9.70 -5.18
C ALA A 149 0.62 9.90 -4.17
N PRO A 150 0.57 11.03 -3.46
CA PRO A 150 -0.45 11.28 -2.43
C PRO A 150 -1.88 11.30 -3.00
N GLU A 151 -2.05 11.78 -4.23
CA GLU A 151 -3.35 11.86 -4.93
C GLU A 151 -3.89 10.50 -5.39
N ALA A 152 -3.06 9.45 -5.39
CA ALA A 152 -3.44 8.11 -5.84
C ALA A 152 -3.99 7.22 -4.70
N ALA A 153 -3.94 7.68 -3.45
CA ALA A 153 -4.42 6.94 -2.30
C ALA A 153 -5.94 7.04 -2.17
N SER A 154 -6.67 6.07 -2.74
CA SER A 154 -8.12 5.94 -2.60
C SER A 154 -8.50 4.80 -1.66
N VAL A 155 -9.55 4.99 -0.85
CA VAL A 155 -10.13 3.93 -0.01
C VAL A 155 -10.63 2.79 -0.91
N GLY A 156 -10.21 1.56 -0.62
CA GLY A 156 -10.56 0.36 -1.42
C GLY A 156 -9.46 -0.14 -2.36
N LEU A 157 -8.27 0.49 -2.37
CA LEU A 157 -7.12 -0.01 -3.11
C LEU A 157 -6.47 -1.21 -2.38
N GLU A 158 -6.08 -2.26 -3.12
CA GLU A 158 -5.24 -3.34 -2.57
C GLU A 158 -3.85 -2.77 -2.24
N ILE A 159 -3.42 -2.91 -0.98
CA ILE A 159 -2.11 -2.44 -0.50
C ILE A 159 -1.26 -3.66 -0.19
N ARG A 160 -0.01 -3.65 -0.64
CA ARG A 160 1.00 -4.62 -0.23
C ARG A 160 2.10 -3.94 0.56
N VAL A 161 2.34 -4.48 1.75
CA VAL A 161 3.39 -3.99 2.64
C VAL A 161 4.68 -4.69 2.26
N VAL A 162 5.65 -3.93 1.76
CA VAL A 162 7.01 -4.43 1.54
C VAL A 162 7.84 -3.98 2.73
N GLY A 163 8.10 -4.90 3.64
CA GLY A 163 9.08 -4.73 4.72
C GLY A 163 10.23 -5.68 4.48
N ASN A 164 11.47 -5.23 4.70
CA ASN A 164 12.55 -6.18 4.82
C ASN A 164 12.42 -6.82 6.21
N ASP A 165 11.80 -8.00 6.24
CA ASP A 165 11.63 -8.77 7.47
C ASP A 165 13.01 -9.09 8.04
N SER A 166 13.19 -8.73 9.30
CA SER A 166 14.50 -8.69 9.95
C SER A 166 15.03 -10.11 10.16
N GLY A 167 15.81 -10.63 9.21
CA GLY A 167 16.81 -11.67 9.48
C GLY A 167 16.33 -13.05 9.94
N GLU A 168 15.05 -13.40 9.86
CA GLU A 168 14.59 -14.75 10.19
C GLU A 168 14.59 -15.65 8.94
N LYS A 169 15.24 -16.81 9.05
CA LYS A 169 15.04 -17.93 8.12
C LYS A 169 13.55 -18.31 8.15
N PRO A 170 12.93 -18.75 7.04
CA PRO A 170 11.60 -19.30 7.08
C PRO A 170 11.63 -20.67 7.78
N GLU A 171 11.55 -20.67 9.10
CA GLU A 171 11.22 -21.88 9.86
C GLU A 171 9.70 -21.99 9.94
N CYS A 172 9.13 -22.66 8.94
CA CYS A 172 7.75 -23.14 9.00
C CYS A 172 7.60 -24.07 10.22
N LYS A 173 6.83 -23.65 11.21
CA LYS A 173 6.19 -24.56 12.16
C LYS A 173 4.68 -24.48 12.01
N ALA A 174 4.11 -25.51 11.39
CA ALA A 174 2.72 -25.86 11.56
C ALA A 174 2.62 -26.73 12.83
N SER A 175 1.73 -26.34 13.75
CA SER A 175 1.24 -27.19 14.83
C SER A 175 -0.22 -27.49 14.60
#